data_AF-A0A7I0J6M3-F1
#
_entry.id   AF-A0A7I0J6M3-F1
#
_cell.length_a   1.000
_cell.length_b   1.000
_cell.length_c   1.000
_cell.angle_alpha   90.00
_cell.angle_beta   90.00
_cell.angle_gamma   90.00
#
_symmetry.space_group_name_H-M   'P 1'
#
loop_
_entity.id
_entity.type
_entity.pdbx_description
1 polymer ?
#
loop_
_entity_poly.entity_id
_entity_poly.type
_entity_poly.pdbx_seq_one_letter_code
_entity_poly.pdbx_strand_id
1 'polypeptide(L)' 'GDGPTTVEGPFAQNRLFIRMLAAATGRPVIASETSTGTSIGAALLASNNTPAMSRGERTEPLAERAWSDYAHAWRQAVRA' A
#
# COMPACT_ATOMS: atom_id res chain seq x y z
N GLY A 1 7.34 12.37 -1.86
CA GLY A 1 8.03 11.53 -2.85
C GLY A 1 6.99 10.79 -3.64
N ASP A 2 7.21 10.63 -4.94
CA ASP A 2 6.16 10.27 -5.91
C ASP A 2 6.01 8.75 -6.12
N GLY A 3 6.67 7.95 -5.28
CA GLY A 3 6.62 6.49 -5.36
C GLY A 3 5.31 5.88 -4.85
N PRO A 4 5.03 4.62 -5.19
CA PRO A 4 3.90 3.87 -4.64
C PRO A 4 4.06 3.63 -3.12
N THR A 5 2.98 3.21 -2.48
CA THR A 5 2.95 2.75 -1.08
C THR A 5 2.81 1.23 -1.07
N THR A 6 3.76 0.51 -0.49
CA THR A 6 3.66 -0.95 -0.32
C THR A 6 2.92 -1.29 0.98
N VAL A 7 2.00 -2.25 0.92
CA VAL A 7 1.31 -2.82 2.08
C VAL A 7 1.64 -4.31 2.16
N GLU A 8 2.14 -4.74 3.31
CA GLU A 8 2.43 -6.14 3.62
C GLU A 8 1.54 -6.65 4.76
N GLY A 9 1.43 -7.98 4.89
CA GLY A 9 0.69 -8.63 5.96
C GLY A 9 -0.80 -8.83 5.67
N PRO A 10 -1.59 -9.27 6.66
CA PRO A 10 -2.98 -9.70 6.44
C PRO A 10 -3.88 -8.59 5.88
N PHE A 11 -3.59 -7.32 6.16
CA PHE A 11 -4.35 -6.19 5.63
C PHE A 11 -4.13 -5.95 4.12
N ALA A 12 -3.08 -6.50 3.52
CA ALA A 12 -2.86 -6.45 2.07
C ALA A 12 -4.00 -7.12 1.28
N GLN A 13 -4.71 -8.08 1.91
CA GLN A 13 -5.85 -8.78 1.32
C GLN A 13 -7.18 -8.00 1.46
N ASN A 14 -7.21 -6.94 2.28
CA ASN A 14 -8.40 -6.12 2.47
C ASN A 14 -8.53 -5.07 1.35
N ARG A 15 -9.30 -5.41 0.31
CA ARG A 15 -9.52 -4.55 -0.85
C ARG A 15 -10.07 -3.16 -0.50
N LEU A 16 -10.96 -3.05 0.50
CA LEU A 16 -11.51 -1.76 0.92
C LEU A 16 -10.44 -0.88 1.56
N PHE A 17 -9.59 -1.47 2.39
CA PHE A 17 -8.45 -0.78 2.99
C PHE A 17 -7.49 -0.27 1.91
N ILE A 18 -7.10 -1.13 0.96
CA ILE A 18 -6.17 -0.75 -0.13
C ILE A 18 -6.73 0.39 -0.98
N ARG A 19 -8.02 0.31 -1.35
CA ARG A 19 -8.71 1.35 -2.12
C ARG A 19 -8.79 2.68 -1.38
N MET A 20 -9.21 2.65 -0.12
CA MET A 20 -9.29 3.85 0.72
C MET A 20 -7.90 4.47 0.90
N LEU A 21 -6.86 3.66 1.12
CA LEU A 21 -5.49 4.14 1.28
C LEU A 21 -4.98 4.83 0.01
N ALA A 22 -5.23 4.25 -1.17
CA ALA A 22 -4.88 4.86 -2.45
C ALA A 22 -5.60 6.20 -2.66
N ALA A 23 -6.90 6.26 -2.35
CA ALA A 23 -7.71 7.48 -2.46
C ALA A 23 -7.27 8.56 -1.45
N ALA A 24 -7.05 8.20 -0.19
CA ALA A 24 -6.66 9.14 0.87
C ALA A 24 -5.27 9.74 0.64
N THR A 25 -4.35 8.95 0.10
CA THR A 25 -2.96 9.36 -0.12
C THR A 25 -2.72 9.96 -1.50
N GLY A 26 -3.65 9.77 -2.45
CA GLY A 26 -3.45 10.14 -3.85
C GLY A 26 -2.30 9.40 -4.51
N ARG A 27 -1.88 8.27 -3.95
CA ARG A 27 -0.71 7.49 -4.40
C ARG A 27 -1.10 6.05 -4.74
N PRO A 28 -0.43 5.43 -5.73
CA PRO A 28 -0.65 4.03 -6.02
C PRO A 28 -0.28 3.18 -4.81
N VAL A 29 -1.05 2.12 -4.54
CA VAL A 29 -0.79 1.15 -3.47
C VAL A 29 -0.45 -0.20 -4.07
N ILE A 30 0.63 -0.83 -3.59
CA ILE A 30 1.05 -2.18 -3.99
C ILE A 30 0.77 -3.11 -2.80
N ALA A 31 -0.21 -3.99 -2.94
CA ALA A 31 -0.50 -5.02 -1.95
C ALA A 31 0.42 -6.22 -2.20
N SER A 32 1.37 -6.46 -1.30
CA SER A 32 2.30 -7.59 -1.40
C SER A 32 1.57 -8.92 -1.15
N GLU A 33 1.83 -9.92 -2.00
CA GLU A 33 1.34 -11.28 -1.79
C GLU A 33 2.07 -11.99 -0.61
N THR A 34 3.26 -11.50 -0.25
CA THR A 34 4.09 -12.08 0.81
C THR A 34 4.13 -11.18 2.04
N SER A 35 3.98 -11.76 3.23
CA SER A 35 4.12 -11.08 4.53
C SER A 35 5.55 -11.17 5.09
N THR A 36 6.56 -11.25 4.22
CA THR A 36 7.93 -11.60 4.61
C THR A 36 8.98 -10.61 4.10
N GLY A 37 8.61 -9.36 3.76
CA GLY A 37 9.55 -8.37 3.23
C GLY A 37 10.77 -8.15 4.13
N THR A 38 10.57 -8.18 5.46
CA THR A 38 11.66 -8.08 6.44
C THR A 38 12.63 -9.27 6.37
N SER A 39 12.12 -10.50 6.34
CA SER A 39 12.96 -11.71 6.28
C SER A 39 13.65 -11.86 4.93
N ILE A 40 12.97 -11.51 3.84
CA ILE A 40 13.55 -11.44 2.49
C ILE A 40 14.66 -10.39 2.47
N GLY A 41 14.42 -9.20 3.01
CA GLY A 41 15.43 -8.14 3.12
C GLY A 41 16.69 -8.60 3.87
N ALA A 42 16.52 -9.28 5.01
CA ALA A 42 17.64 -9.85 5.77
C ALA A 42 18.39 -10.92 4.96
N ALA A 43 17.67 -11.81 4.28
CA ALA A 43 18.27 -12.83 3.42
C ALA A 43 19.05 -12.21 2.24
N LEU A 44 18.54 -11.14 1.63
CA LEU A 44 19.23 -10.41 0.55
C LEU A 44 20.54 -9.76 1.01
N LEU A 45 20.58 -9.24 2.24
CA LEU A 45 21.82 -8.70 2.81
C LEU A 45 22.85 -9.81 3.10
N ALA A 46 22.37 -10.99 3.49
CA ALA A 46 23.21 -12.12 3.88
C ALA A 46 23.64 -13.02 2.69
N SER A 47 23.05 -12.86 1.50
CA SER A 47 23.29 -13.74 0.35
C SER A 47 23.53 -12.96 -0.95
N ASN A 48 24.56 -13.35 -1.70
CA ASN A 48 24.97 -12.62 -2.92
C ASN A 48 24.11 -12.90 -4.16
N ASN A 49 23.10 -13.78 -4.09
CA ASN A 49 22.37 -14.20 -5.29
C ASN A 49 20.97 -14.76 -5.00
N THR A 50 20.08 -13.95 -4.41
CA THR A 50 18.66 -14.33 -4.28
C THR A 50 17.81 -13.46 -5.22
N PRO A 51 17.10 -14.04 -6.20
CA PRO A 51 16.19 -13.26 -7.04
C PRO A 51 14.99 -12.83 -6.19
N ALA A 52 14.94 -11.55 -5.83
CA ALA A 52 13.80 -10.98 -5.13
C ALA A 52 12.74 -10.57 -6.16
N MET A 53 11.68 -11.36 -6.29
CA MET A 53 10.44 -10.91 -6.92
C MET A 53 9.29 -11.03 -5.93
N SER A 54 9.06 -9.94 -5.19
CA SER A 54 7.76 -9.71 -4.57
C SER A 54 6.81 -9.28 -5.67
N ARG A 55 5.81 -10.11 -5.96
CA ARG A 55 4.68 -9.77 -6.82
C ARG A 55 3.60 -9.15 -5.92
N GLY A 56 2.97 -8.09 -6.38
CA GLY A 56 1.91 -7.42 -5.62
C GLY A 56 0.87 -6.80 -6.54
N GLU A 57 -0.38 -6.82 -6.09
CA GLU A 57 -1.50 -6.20 -6.80
C GLU A 57 -1.38 -4.68 -6.66
N ARG A 58 -1.27 -3.99 -7.79
CA ARG A 58 -1.18 -2.53 -7.83
C ARG A 58 -2.57 -1.92 -7.99
N THR A 59 -2.93 -1.03 -7.07
CA THR A 59 -4.16 -0.25 -7.09
C THR A 59 -3.80 1.22 -7.31
N GLU A 60 -4.30 1.81 -8.39
CA GLU A 60 -4.19 3.25 -8.63
C GLU A 60 -5.15 4.04 -7.73
N PRO A 61 -4.87 5.32 -7.45
CA PRO A 61 -5.82 6.20 -6.78
C PRO A 61 -7.17 6.18 -7.50
N LEU A 62 -8.24 5.84 -6.77
CA LEU A 62 -9.58 5.79 -7.34
C LEU A 62 -10.04 7.18 -7.78
N ALA A 63 -10.62 7.27 -8.98
CA ALA A 63 -11.23 8.49 -9.50
C ALA A 63 -12.64 8.76 -8.92
N GLU A 64 -13.18 7.81 -8.15
CA GLU A 64 -14.49 7.92 -7.52
C GLU A 64 -14.50 8.98 -6.40
N ARG A 65 -15.27 10.05 -6.62
CA ARG A 65 -15.34 11.21 -5.70
C ARG A 65 -15.73 10.86 -4.26
N ALA A 66 -16.58 9.86 -4.06
CA ALA A 66 -17.04 9.47 -2.73
C ALA A 66 -15.89 9.15 -1.76
N TRP A 67 -14.82 8.51 -2.24
CA TRP A 67 -13.66 8.17 -1.41
C TRP A 67 -12.81 9.39 -1.06
N SER A 68 -12.60 10.30 -2.02
CA SER A 68 -11.87 11.55 -1.77
C SER A 68 -12.64 12.48 -0.84
N ASP A 69 -13.97 12.55 -1.00
CA ASP A 69 -14.84 13.37 -0.18
C ASP A 69 -14.83 12.87 1.28
N TYR A 70 -14.93 11.55 1.46
CA TYR A 70 -14.78 10.93 2.78
C TYR A 70 -13.40 11.22 3.40
N ALA A 71 -12.30 11.06 2.64
CA ALA A 71 -10.95 11.36 3.12
C ALA A 71 -10.78 12.84 3.52
N HIS A 72 -11.46 13.75 2.83
CA HIS A 72 -11.44 15.17 3.13
C HIS A 72 -12.25 15.48 4.40
N ALA A 73 -13.47 14.97 4.50
CA ALA A 73 -14.33 15.13 5.67
C ALA A 73 -13.67 14.58 6.95
N TRP A 74 -13.07 13.39 6.87
CA TRP A 74 -12.33 12.80 7.99
C TRP A 74 -11.15 13.69 8.44
N ARG A 75 -10.37 14.23 7.49
CA ARG A 75 -9.25 15.15 7.81
C ARG A 75 -9.72 16.43 8.48
N GLN A 76 -10.89 16.94 8.13
CA GLN A 76 -11.49 18.09 8.80
C GLN A 76 -11.92 17.72 10.22
N ALA A 77 -12.58 16.58 10.40
CA ALA A 77 -13.09 16.14 11.70
C ALA A 77 -11.99 15.87 12.75
N VAL A 78 -10.83 15.35 12.34
CA VAL A 78 -9.70 15.07 13.27
C VAL A 78 -8.89 16.34 13.63
N ARG A 79 -9.07 17.43 12.88
CA ARG A 79 -8.40 18.72 13.13
C ARG A 79 -9.23 19.68 13.99
N ALA A 80 -10.52 19.42 14.13
CA ALA A 80 -11.44 20.18 14.97
C ALA A 80 -11.33 19.73 16.43
#